data_AF-A0A0S8AE24-F1
#
_entry.id   AF-A0A0S8AE24-F1
#
_cell.length_a   1.000
_cell.length_b   1.000
_cell.length_c   1.000
_cell.angle_alpha   90.00
_cell.angle_beta   90.00
_cell.angle_gamma   90.00
#
_symmetry.space_group_name_H-M   'P 1'
#
loop_
_entity.id
_entity.type
_entity.pdbx_description
1 polymer ?
#
loop_
_entity_poly.entity_id
_entity_poly.type
_entity_poly.pdbx_seq_one_letter_code
_entity_poly.pdbx_strand_id
1 'polypeptide(L)'
;MSRIYDLHSHSIVSDGSLTPTALVARAKSRGIDVLALTDHDATDGLLEAGRAADDEGITLVPGVEVSVTWNGPTIHVVGLGIDPECSALQEGLKQIREFRHWRAGEIGRRLAANGVDGALEGAKKFATGALVSRTHFAHFLVERGYAKDIRQVFKRYLVHNKPGHVPGQWTSLENAVSWINQAGGQAVIAHPGRYRLTATKMRQLLSEFKDCGGAGLEVVSSAHSDSDCMTMARYCQQF
;
A
#
# COMPACT_ATOMS: atom_id res chain seq x y z
N MET A 1 18.99 -21.82 12.15
CA MET A 1 18.78 -20.40 12.54
C MET A 1 17.36 -20.02 12.17
N SER A 2 16.72 -19.12 12.92
CA SER A 2 15.39 -18.59 12.56
C SER A 2 15.51 -17.74 11.30
N ARG A 3 14.57 -17.86 10.36
CA ARG A 3 14.48 -16.96 9.21
C ARG A 3 14.01 -15.57 9.65
N ILE A 4 14.48 -14.52 8.99
CA ILE A 4 14.04 -13.13 9.14
C ILE A 4 13.15 -12.76 7.95
N TYR A 5 11.97 -12.21 8.25
CA TYR A 5 10.92 -11.91 7.28
C TYR A 5 10.66 -10.40 7.18
N ASP A 6 10.44 -9.93 5.96
CA ASP A 6 9.81 -8.64 5.68
C ASP A 6 8.76 -8.85 4.58
N LEU A 7 7.48 -8.83 4.96
CA LEU A 7 6.36 -9.21 4.08
C LEU A 7 5.54 -8.02 3.58
N HIS A 8 6.04 -6.79 3.75
CA HIS A 8 5.37 -5.61 3.26
C HIS A 8 6.38 -4.53 2.90
N SER A 9 6.67 -4.40 1.61
CA SER A 9 7.67 -3.45 1.10
C SER A 9 7.29 -2.93 -0.27
N HIS A 10 7.64 -1.69 -0.57
CA HIS A 10 7.29 -1.01 -1.83
C HIS A 10 8.54 -0.65 -2.63
N SER A 11 8.41 -0.71 -3.95
CA SER A 11 9.40 -0.23 -4.90
C SER A 11 8.93 1.06 -5.58
N ILE A 12 9.74 1.59 -6.49
CA ILE A 12 9.37 2.72 -7.34
C ILE A 12 8.20 2.44 -8.30
N VAL A 13 7.77 1.18 -8.44
CA VAL A 13 6.59 0.83 -9.24
C VAL A 13 5.35 1.50 -8.67
N SER A 14 5.26 1.60 -7.33
CA SER A 14 4.21 2.35 -6.65
C SER A 14 4.71 3.65 -6.02
N ASP A 15 5.10 3.63 -4.75
CA ASP A 15 5.55 4.83 -4.02
C ASP A 15 6.75 4.62 -3.09
N GLY A 16 7.47 3.52 -3.31
CA GLY A 16 8.79 3.29 -2.72
C GLY A 16 9.88 4.14 -3.38
N SER A 17 11.10 4.04 -2.82
CA SER A 17 12.25 4.85 -3.26
C SER A 17 13.36 4.06 -3.95
N LEU A 18 13.21 2.73 -4.06
CA LEU A 18 14.20 1.82 -4.64
C LEU A 18 13.58 1.04 -5.79
N THR A 19 14.38 0.73 -6.81
CA THR A 19 13.96 -0.25 -7.83
C THR A 19 13.70 -1.60 -7.18
N PRO A 20 12.86 -2.48 -7.78
CA PRO A 20 12.70 -3.84 -7.30
C PRO A 20 14.05 -4.55 -7.05
N THR A 21 15.02 -4.45 -7.96
CA THR A 21 16.38 -4.99 -7.75
C THR A 21 17.09 -4.37 -6.54
N ALA A 22 17.09 -3.04 -6.43
CA ALA A 22 17.79 -2.35 -5.34
C ALA A 22 17.15 -2.61 -3.97
N LEU A 23 15.82 -2.84 -3.94
CA LEU A 23 15.09 -3.23 -2.74
C LEU A 23 15.52 -4.62 -2.24
N VAL A 24 15.64 -5.59 -3.14
CA VAL A 24 16.12 -6.95 -2.81
C VAL A 24 17.56 -6.90 -2.29
N ALA A 25 18.48 -6.21 -2.98
CA ALA A 25 19.85 -6.06 -2.51
C ALA A 25 19.93 -5.37 -1.13
N ARG A 26 19.07 -4.38 -0.88
CA ARG A 26 18.95 -3.76 0.44
C ARG A 26 18.46 -4.76 1.49
N ALA A 27 17.45 -5.57 1.18
CA ALA A 27 16.95 -6.58 2.10
C ALA A 27 18.04 -7.59 2.47
N LYS A 28 18.84 -8.03 1.48
CA LYS A 28 20.02 -8.88 1.71
C LYS A 28 21.03 -8.26 2.66
N SER A 29 21.37 -7.00 2.43
CA SER A 29 22.32 -6.27 3.28
C SER A 29 21.85 -6.13 4.74
N ARG A 30 20.56 -6.33 5.01
CA ARG A 30 19.94 -6.31 6.34
C ARG A 30 19.72 -7.69 6.94
N GLY A 31 20.12 -8.76 6.24
CA GLY A 31 19.96 -10.13 6.70
C GLY A 31 18.52 -10.66 6.60
N ILE A 32 17.68 -10.08 5.74
CA ILE A 32 16.34 -10.59 5.46
C ILE A 32 16.46 -11.85 4.60
N ASP A 33 15.83 -12.94 5.03
CA ASP A 33 15.81 -14.23 4.32
C ASP A 33 14.59 -14.37 3.40
N VAL A 34 13.47 -13.76 3.78
CA VAL A 34 12.20 -13.81 3.05
C VAL A 34 11.65 -12.40 2.89
N LEU A 35 11.51 -11.95 1.64
CA LEU A 35 11.01 -10.63 1.29
C LEU A 35 9.70 -10.76 0.51
N ALA A 36 8.69 -9.93 0.76
CA ALA A 36 7.58 -9.73 -0.15
C ALA A 36 7.62 -8.31 -0.74
N LEU A 37 7.51 -8.22 -2.07
CA LEU A 37 7.24 -6.95 -2.75
C LEU A 37 5.73 -6.79 -2.89
N THR A 38 5.16 -5.74 -2.30
CA THR A 38 3.72 -5.52 -2.17
C THR A 38 3.34 -4.13 -2.67
N ASP A 39 3.75 -3.77 -3.89
CA ASP A 39 3.47 -2.46 -4.45
C ASP A 39 1.96 -2.15 -4.48
N HIS A 40 1.61 -0.87 -4.28
CA HIS A 40 0.23 -0.43 -4.33
C HIS A 40 -0.42 -0.66 -5.70
N ASP A 41 -1.47 -1.46 -5.73
CA ASP A 41 -2.34 -1.74 -6.88
C ASP A 41 -1.61 -2.18 -8.17
N ALA A 42 -0.38 -2.69 -8.04
CA ALA A 42 0.50 -3.01 -9.15
C ALA A 42 1.37 -4.23 -8.82
N THR A 43 1.76 -4.96 -9.87
CA THR A 43 2.57 -6.19 -9.76
C THR A 43 3.78 -6.15 -10.72
N ASP A 44 3.95 -5.04 -11.43
CA ASP A 44 4.92 -4.87 -12.52
C ASP A 44 6.38 -5.04 -12.06
N GLY A 45 6.65 -4.86 -10.77
CA GLY A 45 7.98 -5.04 -10.17
C GLY A 45 8.33 -6.48 -9.81
N LEU A 46 7.37 -7.41 -9.81
CA LEU A 46 7.58 -8.77 -9.28
C LEU A 46 8.56 -9.59 -10.11
N LEU A 47 8.54 -9.45 -11.44
CA LEU A 47 9.47 -10.17 -12.31
C LEU A 47 10.92 -9.71 -12.08
N GLU A 48 11.14 -8.40 -11.97
CA GLU A 48 12.47 -7.82 -11.69
C GLU A 48 12.95 -8.22 -10.28
N ALA A 49 12.09 -8.11 -9.27
CA ALA A 49 12.41 -8.54 -7.91
C ALA A 49 12.72 -10.03 -7.84
N GLY A 50 11.99 -10.88 -8.57
CA GLY A 50 12.19 -12.33 -8.58
C GLY A 50 13.59 -12.70 -9.07
N ARG A 51 14.00 -12.12 -10.21
CA ARG A 51 15.36 -12.33 -10.76
C ARG A 51 16.45 -11.87 -9.77
N ALA A 52 16.27 -10.69 -9.18
CA ALA A 52 17.23 -10.19 -8.19
C ALA A 52 17.27 -11.06 -6.93
N ALA A 53 16.14 -11.63 -6.50
CA ALA A 53 16.07 -12.49 -5.33
C ALA A 53 16.76 -13.83 -5.56
N ASP A 54 16.62 -14.40 -6.77
CA ASP A 54 17.35 -15.60 -7.20
C ASP A 54 18.86 -15.35 -7.18
N ASP A 55 19.32 -14.22 -7.72
CA ASP A 55 20.75 -13.85 -7.76
C ASP A 55 21.35 -13.63 -6.35
N GLU A 56 20.58 -13.03 -5.43
CA GLU A 56 21.00 -12.71 -4.06
C GLU A 56 20.76 -13.85 -3.05
N GLY A 57 20.09 -14.93 -3.48
CA GLY A 57 19.71 -16.06 -2.63
C GLY A 57 18.74 -15.69 -1.51
N ILE A 58 17.72 -14.87 -1.82
CA ILE A 58 16.60 -14.52 -0.94
C ILE A 58 15.33 -15.20 -1.45
N THR A 59 14.46 -15.65 -0.55
CA THR A 59 13.12 -16.09 -0.96
C THR A 59 12.23 -14.87 -1.19
N LEU A 60 11.79 -14.65 -2.42
CA LEU A 60 10.76 -13.66 -2.73
C LEU A 60 9.36 -14.28 -2.61
N VAL A 61 8.47 -13.60 -1.91
CA VAL A 61 7.02 -13.87 -1.90
C VAL A 61 6.35 -12.85 -2.84
N PRO A 62 5.75 -13.29 -3.96
CA PRO A 62 5.00 -12.40 -4.83
C PRO A 62 3.83 -11.76 -4.08
N GLY A 63 3.70 -10.45 -4.15
CA GLY A 63 2.66 -9.74 -3.40
C GLY A 63 2.14 -8.47 -4.08
N VAL A 64 1.11 -7.90 -3.47
CA VAL A 64 0.45 -6.65 -3.91
C VAL A 64 -0.24 -6.02 -2.69
N GLU A 65 -0.28 -4.69 -2.60
CA GLU A 65 -1.13 -3.99 -1.62
C GLU A 65 -2.33 -3.34 -2.33
N VAL A 66 -3.53 -3.90 -2.14
CA VAL A 66 -4.77 -3.45 -2.79
C VAL A 66 -5.44 -2.36 -1.98
N SER A 67 -5.73 -1.22 -2.62
CA SER A 67 -6.46 -0.11 -2.03
C SER A 67 -7.95 -0.42 -1.93
N VAL A 68 -8.52 -0.31 -0.72
CA VAL A 68 -9.92 -0.65 -0.45
C VAL A 68 -10.64 0.50 0.24
N THR A 69 -11.89 0.76 -0.12
CA THR A 69 -12.78 1.62 0.66
C THR A 69 -13.70 0.73 1.51
N TRP A 70 -13.62 0.86 2.83
CA TRP A 70 -14.45 0.10 3.76
C TRP A 70 -15.20 1.04 4.70
N ASN A 71 -16.53 1.10 4.60
CA ASN A 71 -17.41 1.94 5.42
C ASN A 71 -17.01 3.43 5.50
N GLY A 72 -16.41 3.96 4.42
CA GLY A 72 -15.94 5.34 4.31
C GLY A 72 -14.41 5.47 4.21
N PRO A 73 -13.62 5.11 5.25
CA PRO A 73 -12.17 5.22 5.18
C PRO A 73 -11.53 4.28 4.15
N THR A 74 -10.33 4.66 3.73
CA THR A 74 -9.43 3.78 2.98
C THR A 74 -8.71 2.86 3.95
N ILE A 75 -8.77 1.56 3.66
CA ILE A 75 -7.90 0.53 4.25
C ILE A 75 -7.10 -0.12 3.12
N HIS A 76 -6.14 -0.97 3.45
CA HIS A 76 -5.39 -1.73 2.48
C HIS A 76 -5.38 -3.23 2.81
N VAL A 77 -5.43 -4.04 1.76
CA VAL A 77 -5.36 -5.50 1.83
C VAL A 77 -4.12 -5.96 1.06
N VAL A 78 -3.17 -6.55 1.75
CA VAL A 78 -2.01 -7.19 1.14
C VAL A 78 -2.41 -8.57 0.64
N GLY A 79 -2.01 -8.92 -0.59
CA GLY A 79 -2.00 -10.29 -1.08
C GLY A 79 -0.58 -10.85 -1.01
N LEU A 80 -0.41 -12.03 -0.41
CA LEU A 80 0.87 -12.74 -0.35
C LEU A 80 0.79 -14.08 -1.08
N GLY A 81 1.80 -14.40 -1.88
CA GLY A 81 1.86 -15.65 -2.64
C GLY A 81 0.89 -15.67 -3.83
N ILE A 82 0.61 -14.50 -4.41
CA ILE A 82 -0.28 -14.39 -5.58
C ILE A 82 0.40 -14.89 -6.87
N ASP A 83 -0.41 -15.40 -7.79
CA ASP A 83 -0.06 -15.50 -9.21
C ASP A 83 -0.26 -14.13 -9.89
N PRO A 84 0.83 -13.44 -10.30
CA PRO A 84 0.72 -12.14 -10.95
C PRO A 84 0.11 -12.21 -12.36
N GLU A 85 -0.02 -13.38 -12.97
CA GLU A 85 -0.65 -13.54 -14.28
C GLU A 85 -2.16 -13.80 -14.19
N CYS A 86 -2.71 -13.94 -12.99
CA CYS A 86 -4.14 -14.17 -12.77
C CYS A 86 -4.99 -13.02 -13.35
N SER A 87 -5.85 -13.34 -14.32
CA SER A 87 -6.65 -12.36 -15.06
C SER A 87 -7.63 -11.59 -14.19
N ALA A 88 -8.27 -12.25 -13.23
CA ALA A 88 -9.21 -11.62 -12.30
C ALA A 88 -8.53 -10.55 -11.45
N LEU A 89 -7.32 -10.85 -10.93
CA LEU A 89 -6.51 -9.89 -10.20
C LEU A 89 -6.07 -8.73 -11.10
N GLN A 90 -5.51 -9.01 -12.28
CA GLN A 90 -5.00 -7.96 -13.16
C GLN A 90 -6.08 -7.00 -13.65
N GLU A 91 -7.28 -7.49 -13.98
CA GLU A 91 -8.40 -6.64 -14.36
C GLU A 91 -8.89 -5.77 -13.19
N GLY A 92 -8.98 -6.35 -11.99
CA GLY A 92 -9.33 -5.61 -10.77
C GLY A 92 -8.32 -4.50 -10.44
N LEU A 93 -7.02 -4.82 -10.49
CA LEU A 93 -5.96 -3.86 -10.25
C LEU A 93 -5.95 -2.74 -11.31
N LYS A 94 -6.20 -3.08 -12.58
CA LYS A 94 -6.30 -2.09 -13.66
C LYS A 94 -7.39 -1.05 -13.39
N GLN A 95 -8.58 -1.46 -12.96
CA GLN A 95 -9.67 -0.54 -12.61
C GLN A 95 -9.29 0.40 -11.47
N ILE A 96 -8.57 -0.10 -10.46
CA ILE A 96 -8.05 0.73 -9.37
C ILE A 96 -7.02 1.74 -9.89
N ARG A 97 -6.11 1.32 -10.77
CA ARG A 97 -5.10 2.21 -11.36
C ARG A 97 -5.73 3.31 -12.23
N GLU A 98 -6.78 3.01 -12.99
CA GLU A 98 -7.53 4.02 -13.76
C GLU A 98 -8.11 5.10 -12.84
N PHE A 99 -8.75 4.69 -11.75
CA PHE A 99 -9.25 5.63 -10.74
C PHE A 99 -8.11 6.44 -10.09
N ARG A 100 -6.97 5.81 -9.82
CA ARG A 100 -5.77 6.47 -9.27
C ARG A 100 -5.24 7.56 -10.21
N HIS A 101 -5.19 7.31 -11.52
CA HIS A 101 -4.78 8.31 -12.52
C HIS A 101 -5.72 9.50 -12.56
N TRP A 102 -7.03 9.23 -12.66
CA TRP A 102 -8.04 10.30 -12.60
C TRP A 102 -7.90 11.12 -11.32
N ARG A 103 -7.76 10.43 -10.18
CA ARG A 103 -7.65 11.05 -8.86
C ARG A 103 -6.41 11.92 -8.73
N ALA A 104 -5.27 11.54 -9.30
CA ALA A 104 -4.06 12.37 -9.31
C ALA A 104 -4.31 13.71 -10.02
N GLY A 105 -5.02 13.70 -11.15
CA GLY A 105 -5.41 14.93 -11.85
C GLY A 105 -6.30 15.84 -10.99
N GLU A 106 -7.28 15.27 -10.31
CA GLU A 106 -8.17 15.99 -9.39
C GLU A 106 -7.40 16.57 -8.19
N ILE A 107 -6.44 15.83 -7.61
CA ILE A 107 -5.57 16.33 -6.54
C ILE A 107 -4.84 17.58 -7.02
N GLY A 108 -4.21 17.51 -8.21
CA GLY A 108 -3.49 18.63 -8.81
C GLY A 108 -4.36 19.88 -8.96
N ARG A 109 -5.58 19.73 -9.49
CA ARG A 109 -6.52 20.86 -9.64
C ARG A 109 -6.96 21.45 -8.30
N ARG A 110 -7.25 20.61 -7.30
CA ARG A 110 -7.64 21.11 -5.95
C ARG A 110 -6.51 21.84 -5.26
N LEU A 111 -5.27 21.40 -5.46
CA LEU A 111 -4.07 22.09 -4.96
C LEU A 111 -3.89 23.45 -5.66
N ALA A 112 -4.04 23.51 -6.99
CA ALA A 112 -3.96 24.77 -7.75
C ALA A 112 -5.01 25.78 -7.29
N ALA A 113 -6.26 25.34 -7.07
CA ALA A 113 -7.33 26.17 -6.51
C ALA A 113 -7.02 26.74 -5.09
N ASN A 114 -5.96 26.26 -4.43
CA ASN A 114 -5.48 26.71 -3.13
C ASN A 114 -4.05 27.28 -3.20
N GLY A 115 -3.62 27.78 -4.37
CA GLY A 115 -2.33 28.47 -4.53
C GLY A 115 -1.11 27.56 -4.65
N VAL A 116 -1.32 26.29 -5.01
CA VAL A 116 -0.25 25.32 -5.27
C VAL A 116 -0.29 24.89 -6.74
N ASP A 117 0.29 25.72 -7.60
CA ASP A 117 0.28 25.49 -9.04
C ASP A 117 1.24 24.38 -9.49
N GLY A 118 0.87 23.69 -10.57
CA GLY A 118 1.70 22.65 -11.19
C GLY A 118 1.89 21.40 -10.34
N ALA A 119 1.03 21.16 -9.34
CA ALA A 119 1.23 20.08 -8.37
C ALA A 119 1.26 18.67 -8.98
N LEU A 120 0.45 18.40 -10.02
CA LEU A 120 0.48 17.10 -10.68
C LEU A 120 1.83 16.86 -11.39
N GLU A 121 2.28 17.81 -12.19
CA GLU A 121 3.56 17.71 -12.90
C GLU A 121 4.74 17.68 -11.93
N GLY A 122 4.63 18.41 -10.82
CA GLY A 122 5.57 18.33 -9.71
C GLY A 122 5.63 16.93 -9.09
N ALA A 123 4.47 16.34 -8.76
CA ALA A 123 4.40 15.00 -8.21
C ALA A 123 4.95 13.93 -9.18
N LYS A 124 4.68 14.05 -10.48
CA LYS A 124 5.19 13.12 -11.49
C LYS A 124 6.73 13.07 -11.53
N LYS A 125 7.44 14.14 -11.17
CA LYS A 125 8.91 14.12 -11.07
C LYS A 125 9.44 13.19 -9.98
N PHE A 126 8.62 12.92 -8.96
CA PHE A 126 8.95 12.00 -7.87
C PHE A 126 8.45 10.57 -8.15
N ALA A 127 7.55 10.39 -9.10
CA ALA A 127 7.12 9.07 -9.54
C ALA A 127 8.07 8.57 -10.62
N THR A 128 8.82 7.51 -10.35
CA THR A 128 9.64 6.86 -11.39
C THR A 128 8.81 5.83 -12.17
N GLY A 129 7.82 5.21 -11.52
CA GLY A 129 6.82 4.35 -12.15
C GLY A 129 5.60 5.11 -12.70
N ALA A 130 4.65 4.37 -13.27
CA ALA A 130 3.43 4.93 -13.85
C ALA A 130 2.47 5.51 -12.79
N LEU A 131 2.56 5.07 -11.54
CA LEU A 131 1.61 5.42 -10.50
C LEU A 131 2.00 6.68 -9.72
N VAL A 132 1.07 7.64 -9.67
CA VAL A 132 1.20 8.82 -8.82
C VAL A 132 0.37 8.63 -7.56
N SER A 133 1.03 8.58 -6.40
CA SER A 133 0.38 8.51 -5.09
C SER A 133 0.41 9.87 -4.39
N ARG A 134 -0.31 9.98 -3.25
CA ARG A 134 -0.26 11.18 -2.40
C ARG A 134 1.15 11.41 -1.83
N THR A 135 1.96 10.37 -1.71
CA THR A 135 3.35 10.45 -1.25
C THR A 135 4.18 11.31 -2.20
N HIS A 136 4.01 11.14 -3.52
CA HIS A 136 4.68 11.97 -4.53
C HIS A 136 4.27 13.45 -4.48
N PHE A 137 2.97 13.72 -4.28
CA PHE A 137 2.51 15.10 -4.02
C PHE A 137 3.11 15.67 -2.73
N ALA A 138 3.29 14.85 -1.70
CA ALA A 138 3.91 15.30 -0.46
C ALA A 138 5.39 15.66 -0.65
N HIS A 139 6.15 14.88 -1.43
CA HIS A 139 7.51 15.23 -1.79
C HIS A 139 7.59 16.56 -2.54
N PHE A 140 6.73 16.76 -3.53
CA PHE A 140 6.64 18.04 -4.25
C PHE A 140 6.29 19.22 -3.32
N LEU A 141 5.33 19.05 -2.42
CA LEU A 141 4.93 20.10 -1.47
C LEU A 141 6.07 20.49 -0.52
N VAL A 142 6.90 19.51 -0.12
CA VAL A 142 8.11 19.76 0.69
C VAL A 142 9.18 20.46 -0.14
N GLU A 143 9.48 19.96 -1.34
CA GLU A 143 10.47 20.54 -2.26
C GLU A 143 10.17 22.02 -2.54
N ARG A 144 8.89 22.37 -2.72
CA ARG A 144 8.44 23.75 -2.97
C ARG A 144 8.31 24.61 -1.71
N GLY A 145 8.59 24.07 -0.53
CA GLY A 145 8.57 24.81 0.74
C GLY A 145 7.17 25.04 1.35
N TYR A 146 6.12 24.36 0.87
CA TYR A 146 4.77 24.47 1.47
C TYR A 146 4.67 23.81 2.85
N ALA A 147 5.54 22.85 3.14
CA ALA A 147 5.67 22.16 4.42
C ALA A 147 7.13 21.75 4.68
N LYS A 148 7.53 21.62 5.96
CA LYS A 148 8.91 21.28 6.30
C LYS A 148 9.27 19.80 6.07
N ASP A 149 8.27 18.93 6.15
CA ASP A 149 8.41 17.48 6.06
C ASP A 149 7.06 16.84 5.63
N ILE A 150 7.12 15.56 5.24
CA ILE A 150 5.96 14.78 4.79
C ILE A 150 4.87 14.70 5.88
N ARG A 151 5.27 14.61 7.15
CA ARG A 151 4.31 14.56 8.27
C ARG A 151 3.48 15.85 8.34
N GLN A 152 4.10 17.00 8.14
CA GLN A 152 3.41 18.28 8.07
C GLN A 152 2.54 18.42 6.84
N VAL A 153 2.94 17.86 5.70
CA VAL A 153 2.06 17.78 4.52
C VAL A 153 0.75 17.09 4.89
N PHE A 154 0.79 15.86 5.40
CA PHE A 154 -0.42 15.12 5.74
C PHE A 154 -1.20 15.70 6.94
N LYS A 155 -0.68 16.72 7.63
CA LYS A 155 -1.44 17.51 8.61
C LYS A 155 -2.23 18.66 7.95
N ARG A 156 -1.74 19.20 6.83
CA ARG A 156 -2.22 20.45 6.22
C ARG A 156 -2.85 20.28 4.84
N TYR A 157 -2.51 19.22 4.11
CA TYR A 157 -2.86 18.94 2.73
C TYR A 157 -3.19 17.45 2.55
N LEU A 158 -3.85 17.09 1.45
CA LEU A 158 -4.06 15.70 0.96
C LEU A 158 -4.90 14.77 1.87
N VAL A 159 -5.38 15.28 3.01
CA VAL A 159 -6.22 14.56 3.98
C VAL A 159 -7.61 15.18 4.07
N HIS A 160 -8.56 14.45 4.64
CA HIS A 160 -9.97 14.87 4.71
C HIS A 160 -10.13 16.34 5.17
N ASN A 161 -10.97 17.09 4.45
CA ASN A 161 -11.20 18.54 4.64
C ASN A 161 -9.97 19.44 4.50
N LYS A 162 -8.93 19.02 3.78
CA LYS A 162 -7.74 19.83 3.47
C LYS A 162 -7.51 19.96 1.96
N PRO A 163 -6.77 21.00 1.50
CA PRO A 163 -6.47 21.18 0.09
C PRO A 163 -5.81 19.96 -0.54
N GLY A 164 -6.19 19.65 -1.79
CA GLY A 164 -5.71 18.47 -2.50
C GLY A 164 -6.35 17.15 -2.06
N HIS A 165 -7.22 17.12 -1.05
CA HIS A 165 -7.97 15.91 -0.74
C HIS A 165 -9.06 15.67 -1.78
N VAL A 166 -9.06 14.45 -2.32
CA VAL A 166 -10.05 13.97 -3.26
C VAL A 166 -10.76 12.77 -2.64
N PRO A 167 -12.08 12.87 -2.36
CA PRO A 167 -12.87 11.72 -1.96
C PRO A 167 -13.02 10.77 -3.13
N GLY A 168 -13.24 9.51 -2.84
CA GLY A 168 -13.65 8.53 -3.83
C GLY A 168 -13.60 7.13 -3.26
N GLN A 169 -14.06 6.19 -4.06
CA GLN A 169 -14.16 4.80 -3.70
C GLN A 169 -13.10 4.04 -4.49
N TRP A 170 -12.27 3.29 -3.78
CA TRP A 170 -11.43 2.26 -4.38
C TRP A 170 -12.30 1.02 -4.66
N THR A 171 -11.72 -0.18 -4.64
CA THR A 171 -12.51 -1.40 -4.68
C THR A 171 -13.16 -1.72 -3.31
N SER A 172 -14.11 -2.66 -3.30
CA SER A 172 -14.72 -3.19 -2.08
C SER A 172 -13.79 -4.21 -1.39
N LEU A 173 -14.03 -4.45 -0.10
CA LEU A 173 -13.30 -5.46 0.68
C LEU A 173 -13.45 -6.85 0.06
N GLU A 174 -14.67 -7.23 -0.30
CA GLU A 174 -15.01 -8.50 -0.93
C GLU A 174 -14.26 -8.70 -2.25
N ASN A 175 -14.23 -7.69 -3.12
CA ASN A 175 -13.52 -7.76 -4.39
C ASN A 175 -12.01 -7.97 -4.18
N ALA A 176 -11.38 -7.17 -3.30
CA ALA A 176 -9.95 -7.28 -3.04
C ALA A 176 -9.57 -8.68 -2.53
N VAL A 177 -10.31 -9.20 -1.56
CA VAL A 177 -10.08 -10.55 -1.02
C VAL A 177 -10.32 -11.62 -2.08
N SER A 178 -11.42 -11.50 -2.84
CA SER A 178 -11.76 -12.44 -3.91
C SER A 178 -10.67 -12.51 -4.99
N TRP A 179 -10.14 -11.37 -5.43
CA TRP A 179 -9.07 -11.32 -6.43
C TRP A 179 -7.77 -11.95 -5.94
N ILE A 180 -7.37 -11.67 -4.69
CA ILE A 180 -6.18 -12.25 -4.08
C ILE A 180 -6.32 -13.76 -3.98
N ASN A 181 -7.47 -14.25 -3.51
CA ASN A 181 -7.73 -15.68 -3.34
C ASN A 181 -7.82 -16.40 -4.70
N GLN A 182 -8.42 -15.78 -5.73
CA GLN A 182 -8.45 -16.32 -7.10
C GLN A 182 -7.05 -16.38 -7.73
N ALA A 183 -6.14 -15.49 -7.34
CA ALA A 183 -4.74 -15.56 -7.70
C ALA A 183 -3.94 -16.58 -6.86
N GLY A 184 -4.60 -17.38 -6.01
CA GLY A 184 -3.95 -18.40 -5.16
C GLY A 184 -3.21 -17.82 -3.94
N GLY A 185 -3.29 -16.50 -3.73
CA GLY A 185 -2.64 -15.83 -2.60
C GLY A 185 -3.48 -15.83 -1.33
N GLN A 186 -2.90 -15.29 -0.27
CA GLN A 186 -3.55 -15.06 1.02
C GLN A 186 -3.78 -13.57 1.23
N ALA A 187 -5.02 -13.18 1.48
CA ALA A 187 -5.36 -11.81 1.81
C ALA A 187 -5.04 -11.50 3.28
N VAL A 188 -4.40 -10.35 3.53
CA VAL A 188 -3.95 -9.88 4.84
C VAL A 188 -4.36 -8.42 5.02
N ILE A 189 -5.00 -8.05 6.14
CA ILE A 189 -5.23 -6.64 6.48
C ILE A 189 -3.89 -6.00 6.84
N ALA A 190 -3.51 -4.96 6.09
CA ALA A 190 -2.25 -4.25 6.31
C ALA A 190 -2.37 -3.23 7.46
N HIS A 191 -1.28 -3.00 8.20
CA HIS A 191 -1.05 -1.93 9.18
C HIS A 191 -2.32 -1.36 9.89
N PRO A 192 -3.15 -2.22 10.51
CA PRO A 192 -4.46 -1.85 11.08
C PRO A 192 -4.45 -0.69 12.07
N GLY A 193 -3.32 -0.45 12.76
CA GLY A 193 -3.14 0.68 13.66
C GLY A 193 -3.27 2.06 12.98
N ARG A 194 -3.17 2.13 11.65
CA ARG A 194 -3.29 3.40 10.89
C ARG A 194 -4.74 3.85 10.68
N TYR A 195 -5.74 2.97 10.76
CA TYR A 195 -7.08 3.24 10.23
C TYR A 195 -7.97 4.16 11.07
N ARG A 196 -7.51 4.64 12.24
CA ARG A 196 -8.31 5.47 13.16
C ARG A 196 -9.72 4.92 13.40
N LEU A 197 -9.85 3.59 13.46
CA LEU A 197 -11.11 2.90 13.74
C LEU A 197 -11.29 2.77 15.25
N THR A 198 -12.54 2.81 15.70
CA THR A 198 -12.88 2.38 17.07
C THR A 198 -12.70 0.87 17.19
N ALA A 199 -12.53 0.35 18.41
CA ALA A 199 -12.42 -1.09 18.63
C ALA A 199 -13.61 -1.88 18.06
N THR A 200 -14.83 -1.32 18.13
CA THR A 200 -16.03 -1.92 17.54
C THR A 200 -15.93 -2.00 16.02
N LYS A 201 -15.53 -0.92 15.36
CA LYS A 201 -15.35 -0.92 13.90
C LYS A 201 -14.21 -1.83 13.46
N MET A 202 -13.13 -1.94 14.23
CA MET A 202 -12.06 -2.88 13.95
C MET A 202 -12.56 -4.33 14.00
N ARG A 203 -13.30 -4.71 15.03
CA ARG A 203 -13.92 -6.05 15.12
C ARG A 203 -14.88 -6.33 13.96
N GLN A 204 -15.65 -5.33 13.55
CA GLN A 204 -16.54 -5.45 12.39
C GLN A 204 -15.74 -5.68 11.11
N LEU A 205 -14.70 -4.88 10.85
CA LEU A 205 -13.80 -5.07 9.71
C LEU A 205 -13.22 -6.48 9.69
N LEU A 206 -12.71 -6.97 10.82
CA LEU A 206 -12.08 -8.29 10.90
C LEU A 206 -13.08 -9.43 10.71
N SER A 207 -14.31 -9.29 11.24
CA SER A 207 -15.39 -10.25 10.99
C SER A 207 -15.74 -10.31 9.51
N GLU A 208 -16.02 -9.17 8.88
CA GLU A 208 -16.37 -9.09 7.46
C GLU A 208 -15.22 -9.57 6.57
N PHE A 209 -13.98 -9.23 6.92
CA PHE A 209 -12.79 -9.67 6.20
C PHE A 209 -12.64 -11.19 6.23
N LYS A 210 -12.84 -11.81 7.40
CA LYS A 210 -12.86 -13.27 7.55
C LYS A 210 -13.98 -13.90 6.73
N ASP A 211 -15.19 -13.33 6.77
CA ASP A 211 -16.35 -13.84 6.01
C ASP A 211 -16.11 -13.77 4.49
N CYS A 212 -15.32 -12.80 4.01
CA CYS A 212 -14.89 -12.71 2.62
C CYS A 212 -13.80 -13.74 2.24
N GLY A 213 -13.23 -14.47 3.20
CA GLY A 213 -12.12 -15.41 3.00
C GLY A 213 -10.74 -14.80 3.24
N GLY A 214 -10.66 -13.70 4.00
CA GLY A 214 -9.41 -13.12 4.46
C GLY A 214 -8.67 -14.02 5.46
N ALA A 215 -7.34 -14.06 5.37
CA ALA A 215 -6.52 -15.07 6.05
C ALA A 215 -5.58 -14.50 7.13
N GLY A 216 -5.27 -13.20 7.10
CA GLY A 216 -4.30 -12.62 8.02
C GLY A 216 -4.53 -11.17 8.41
N LEU A 217 -3.80 -10.74 9.43
CA LEU A 217 -3.73 -9.37 9.92
C LEU A 217 -2.29 -9.05 10.25
N GLU A 218 -1.78 -7.92 9.79
CA GLU A 218 -0.45 -7.47 10.20
C GLU A 218 -0.41 -7.14 11.68
N VAL A 219 0.45 -7.87 12.39
CA VAL A 219 0.70 -7.64 13.82
C VAL A 219 1.92 -6.74 13.99
N VAL A 220 3.05 -7.11 13.38
CA VAL A 220 4.30 -6.36 13.42
C VAL A 220 4.38 -5.48 12.18
N SER A 221 4.39 -4.16 12.39
CA SER A 221 4.49 -3.17 11.32
C SER A 221 5.21 -1.94 11.87
N SER A 222 5.94 -1.21 11.01
CA SER A 222 6.58 0.06 11.41
C SER A 222 5.56 1.13 11.84
N ALA A 223 4.27 0.92 11.53
CA ALA A 223 3.18 1.77 11.95
C ALA A 223 2.63 1.45 13.36
N HIS A 224 3.11 0.38 13.99
CA HIS A 224 2.61 -0.12 15.27
C HIS A 224 3.59 0.15 16.41
N SER A 225 3.06 0.61 17.54
CA SER A 225 3.74 0.52 18.82
C SER A 225 3.66 -0.91 19.38
N ASP A 226 4.44 -1.21 20.42
CA ASP A 226 4.36 -2.52 21.11
C ASP A 226 2.93 -2.84 21.59
N SER A 227 2.20 -1.82 22.06
CA SER A 227 0.80 -1.96 22.47
C SER A 227 -0.14 -2.25 21.30
N ASP A 228 0.13 -1.68 20.13
CA ASP A 228 -0.62 -1.98 18.91
C ASP A 228 -0.37 -3.44 18.50
N CYS A 229 0.90 -3.87 18.48
CA CYS A 229 1.26 -5.27 18.20
C CYS A 229 0.53 -6.25 19.12
N MET A 230 0.52 -6.01 20.44
CA MET A 230 -0.20 -6.87 21.40
C MET A 230 -1.72 -6.86 21.18
N THR A 231 -2.26 -5.74 20.68
CA THR A 231 -3.69 -5.63 20.37
C THR A 231 -4.03 -6.39 19.09
N MET A 232 -3.24 -6.24 18.03
CA MET A 232 -3.43 -6.97 16.77
C MET A 232 -3.24 -8.47 16.97
N ALA A 233 -2.25 -8.91 17.78
CA ALA A 233 -2.07 -10.30 18.12
C ALA A 233 -3.31 -10.91 18.81
N ARG A 234 -3.94 -10.17 19.74
CA ARG A 234 -5.20 -10.60 20.37
C ARG A 234 -6.35 -10.68 19.38
N TYR A 235 -6.41 -9.77 18.39
CA TYR A 235 -7.41 -9.86 17.34
C TYR A 235 -7.23 -11.11 16.47
N CYS A 236 -6.00 -11.48 16.09
CA CYS A 236 -5.73 -12.71 15.33
C CYS A 236 -6.13 -13.99 16.08
N GLN A 237 -6.19 -13.97 17.42
CA GLN A 237 -6.66 -15.11 18.21
C GLN A 237 -8.19 -15.20 18.28
N GLN A 238 -8.89 -14.09 18.01
CA GLN A 238 -10.35 -13.97 18.16
C GLN A 238 -11.10 -14.16 16.83
N PHE A 239 -10.51 -13.73 15.73
CA PHE A 239 -11.05 -13.80 14.37
C PHE A 239 -10.21 -14.75 13.55
#